data_AF-A0A2K5E2Q8-F1
#
_entry.id   AF-A0A2K5E2Q8-F1
#
_cell.length_a   1.000
_cell.length_b   1.000
_cell.length_c   1.000
_cell.angle_alpha   90.00
_cell.angle_beta   90.00
_cell.angle_gamma   90.00
#
_symmetry.space_group_name_H-M   'P 1'
#
loop_
_entity.id
_entity.type
_entity.pdbx_description
1 polymer ?
#
loop_
_entity_poly.entity_id
_entity_poly.type
_entity_poly.pdbx_seq_one_letter_code
_entity_poly.pdbx_strand_id
1 'polypeptide(L)'
;MGLLAFLKTQFVLHLLVGFVFVVSGLVINFVQLCTLALWPVSKQLYRRLNCRLAYSLWSQQVMLLEWWSCTECTLFTDQATVERLGMEHAVIILNHNFEIDFLCGWTVCERYGVLGSSKVLPKKELLYVPLIGWTWYFLEIMFCKRKWEETGTERLSDYPEYMWFLLYCEGTRFIETKHCVSKEVAAAKGLPGFTVAAKCLRGTVAAVYDVTLNFRGNKNPSLLGILYGKKYETDMCGRRFPLEEIPLDEKEAAQWLHKLYQEKDQFKPARRPWTLLCFLSWATILLSPLFSFVLGVFASGSPFLILTFLGFVGAASFGVRRLIGVTEIEKGSSYGNKEFKKKE
;
A
#
# COMPACT_ATOMS: atom_id res chain seq x y z
N MET A 1 8.62 -9.20 29.26
CA MET A 1 8.57 -8.28 28.11
C MET A 1 9.62 -7.20 28.31
N GLY A 2 10.48 -6.93 27.33
CA GLY A 2 11.46 -5.85 27.44
C GLY A 2 10.81 -4.46 27.39
N LEU A 3 11.51 -3.42 27.89
CA LEU A 3 11.03 -2.03 27.91
C LEU A 3 10.53 -1.57 26.53
N LEU A 4 11.26 -1.88 25.46
CA LEU A 4 10.85 -1.53 24.09
C LEU A 4 9.53 -2.20 23.68
N ALA A 5 9.33 -3.47 24.04
CA ALA A 5 8.09 -4.17 23.75
C ALA A 5 6.90 -3.56 24.50
N PHE A 6 7.11 -3.13 25.75
CA PHE A 6 6.09 -2.39 26.52
C PHE A 6 5.79 -1.02 25.93
N LEU A 7 6.80 -0.28 25.47
CA LEU A 7 6.59 1.01 24.80
C LEU A 7 5.74 0.85 23.54
N LYS A 8 6.00 -0.18 22.73
CA LYS A 8 5.21 -0.47 21.52
C LYS A 8 3.75 -0.82 21.79
N THR A 9 3.32 -1.05 23.04
CA THR A 9 1.90 -1.24 23.37
C THR A 9 1.21 0.02 23.86
N GLN A 10 1.96 1.11 24.05
CA GLN A 10 1.40 2.35 24.60
C GLN A 10 0.57 3.09 23.55
N PHE A 11 -0.71 3.27 23.86
CA PHE A 11 -1.64 3.99 23.01
C PHE A 11 -1.18 5.42 22.68
N VAL A 12 -0.50 6.09 23.62
CA VAL A 12 0.07 7.43 23.39
C VAL A 12 1.10 7.41 22.25
N LEU A 13 1.96 6.38 22.18
CA LEU A 13 2.92 6.24 21.09
C LEU A 13 2.21 6.00 19.75
N HIS A 14 1.14 5.20 19.74
CA HIS A 14 0.31 5.01 18.54
C HIS A 14 -0.32 6.32 18.06
N LEU A 15 -0.81 7.15 18.99
CA LEU A 15 -1.34 8.48 18.66
C LEU A 15 -0.27 9.39 18.08
N LEU A 16 0.95 9.37 18.62
CA LEU A 16 2.06 10.18 18.09
C LEU A 16 2.48 9.73 16.69
N VAL A 17 2.56 8.42 16.45
CA VAL A 17 2.81 7.86 15.10
C VAL A 17 1.71 8.25 14.13
N GLY A 18 0.44 8.11 14.54
CA GLY A 18 -0.72 8.51 13.73
C GLY A 18 -0.75 10.01 13.46
N PHE A 19 -0.41 10.83 14.45
CA PHE A 19 -0.28 12.29 14.30
C PHE A 19 0.78 12.65 13.27
N VAL A 20 1.98 12.06 13.35
CA VAL A 20 3.05 12.28 12.37
C VAL A 20 2.56 11.91 10.98
N PHE A 21 1.93 10.74 10.80
CA PHE A 21 1.41 10.30 9.50
C PHE A 21 0.35 11.25 8.93
N VAL A 22 -0.65 11.62 9.75
CA VAL A 22 -1.76 12.46 9.30
C VAL A 22 -1.29 13.87 8.97
N VAL A 23 -0.53 14.51 9.87
CA VAL A 23 -0.10 15.90 9.68
C VAL A 23 0.93 16.00 8.57
N SER A 24 1.92 15.10 8.49
CA SER A 24 2.84 15.08 7.36
C SER A 24 2.11 14.81 6.04
N GLY A 25 1.13 13.90 6.02
CA GLY A 25 0.31 13.64 4.84
C GLY A 25 -0.47 14.87 4.35
N LEU A 26 -1.04 15.64 5.27
CA LEU A 26 -1.75 16.89 4.93
C LEU A 26 -0.78 17.93 4.35
N VAL A 27 0.40 18.09 4.95
CA VAL A 27 1.46 18.98 4.42
C VAL A 27 1.90 18.52 3.03
N ILE A 28 2.14 17.21 2.85
CA ILE A 28 2.54 16.62 1.57
C ILE A 28 1.46 16.90 0.52
N ASN A 29 0.18 16.62 0.80
CA ASN A 29 -0.90 16.89 -0.15
C ASN A 29 -1.06 18.36 -0.49
N PHE A 30 -0.84 19.26 0.48
CA PHE A 30 -0.82 20.68 0.21
C PHE A 30 0.30 21.05 -0.77
N VAL A 31 1.51 20.51 -0.58
CA VAL A 31 2.60 20.70 -1.55
C VAL A 31 2.25 20.09 -2.91
N GLN A 32 1.66 18.90 -2.95
CA GLN A 32 1.21 18.27 -4.20
C GLN A 32 0.17 19.13 -4.93
N LEU A 33 -0.77 19.74 -4.21
CA LEU A 33 -1.72 20.70 -4.76
C LEU A 33 -0.98 21.88 -5.41
N CYS A 34 0.02 22.44 -4.72
CA CYS A 34 0.86 23.50 -5.28
C CYS A 34 1.62 23.05 -6.54
N THR A 35 2.02 21.77 -6.65
CA THR A 35 2.68 21.27 -7.85
C THR A 35 1.81 21.30 -9.10
N LEU A 36 0.48 21.42 -9.00
CA LEU A 36 -0.41 21.54 -10.17
C LEU A 36 -0.04 22.72 -11.07
N ALA A 37 0.50 23.80 -10.50
CA ALA A 37 1.00 24.94 -11.29
C ALA A 37 2.17 24.57 -12.22
N LEU A 38 2.90 23.49 -11.92
CA LEU A 38 3.98 22.96 -12.75
C LEU A 38 3.46 22.07 -13.88
N TRP A 39 2.26 21.52 -13.78
CA TRP A 39 1.71 20.60 -14.78
C TRP A 39 1.68 21.17 -16.21
N PRO A 40 1.21 22.41 -16.45
CA PRO A 40 1.22 23.00 -17.81
C PRO A 40 2.62 23.40 -18.28
N VAL A 41 3.58 23.63 -17.38
CA VAL A 41 4.94 24.08 -17.72
C VAL A 41 5.86 22.88 -17.98
N SER A 42 5.82 21.88 -17.10
CA SER A 42 6.61 20.66 -17.19
C SER A 42 5.90 19.52 -16.47
N LYS A 43 5.10 18.77 -17.22
CA LYS A 43 4.46 17.51 -16.78
C LYS A 43 5.47 16.53 -16.19
N GLN A 44 6.69 16.49 -16.74
CA GLN A 44 7.75 15.60 -16.30
C GLN A 44 8.28 15.99 -14.90
N LEU A 45 8.50 17.28 -14.67
CA LEU A 45 8.90 17.77 -13.34
C LEU A 45 7.79 17.54 -12.31
N TYR A 46 6.53 17.84 -12.68
CA TYR A 46 5.35 17.57 -11.86
C TYR A 46 5.32 16.10 -11.39
N ARG A 47 5.50 15.15 -12.31
CA ARG A 47 5.49 13.71 -12.00
C ARG A 47 6.64 13.29 -11.09
N ARG A 48 7.87 13.72 -11.39
CA ARG A 48 9.05 13.40 -10.56
C ARG A 48 8.86 13.89 -9.13
N LEU A 49 8.43 15.14 -8.95
CA LEU A 49 8.17 15.71 -7.62
C LEU A 49 7.07 14.95 -6.89
N ASN A 50 5.96 14.65 -7.56
CA ASN A 50 4.88 13.88 -6.96
C ASN A 50 5.30 12.46 -6.58
N CYS A 51 6.18 11.80 -7.33
CA CYS A 51 6.77 10.52 -6.93
C CYS A 51 7.60 10.65 -5.64
N ARG A 52 8.37 11.73 -5.46
CA ARG A 52 9.16 11.95 -4.24
C ARG A 52 8.27 12.31 -3.03
N LEU A 53 7.23 13.10 -3.25
CA LEU A 53 6.22 13.42 -2.23
C LEU A 53 5.46 12.16 -1.79
N ALA A 54 5.02 11.34 -2.75
CA ALA A 54 4.38 10.07 -2.48
C ALA A 54 5.31 9.10 -1.75
N TYR A 55 6.59 9.01 -2.15
CA TYR A 55 7.60 8.26 -1.42
C TYR A 55 7.65 8.66 0.05
N SER A 56 7.69 9.96 0.35
CA SER A 56 7.70 10.47 1.72
C SER A 56 6.47 10.08 2.53
N LEU A 57 5.31 9.86 1.88
CA LEU A 57 4.11 9.40 2.55
C LEU A 57 4.13 7.88 2.76
N TRP A 58 4.37 7.09 1.71
CA TRP A 58 4.34 5.62 1.76
C TRP A 58 5.46 5.03 2.61
N SER A 59 6.63 5.68 2.63
CA SER A 59 7.79 5.23 3.40
C SER A 59 7.49 5.10 4.89
N GLN A 60 6.54 5.89 5.43
CA GLN A 60 6.16 5.81 6.84
C GLN A 60 5.46 4.49 7.18
N GLN A 61 4.64 3.93 6.27
CA GLN A 61 4.01 2.62 6.50
C GLN A 61 5.02 1.50 6.33
N VAL A 62 5.92 1.60 5.34
CA VAL A 62 7.03 0.65 5.18
C VAL A 62 7.96 0.69 6.40
N MET A 63 8.17 1.87 6.98
CA MET A 63 8.93 2.04 8.23
C MET A 63 8.28 1.28 9.39
N LEU A 64 6.95 1.38 9.52
CA LEU A 64 6.21 0.63 10.54
C LEU A 64 6.34 -0.89 10.35
N LEU A 65 6.24 -1.36 9.12
CA LEU A 65 6.41 -2.78 8.82
C LEU A 65 7.83 -3.25 9.15
N GLU A 66 8.86 -2.62 8.58
CA GLU A 66 10.22 -3.14 8.61
C GLU A 66 10.99 -2.82 9.88
N TRP A 67 10.89 -1.59 10.36
CA TRP A 67 11.71 -1.07 11.46
C TRP A 67 10.98 -1.13 12.79
N TRP A 68 9.69 -0.79 12.81
CA TRP A 68 8.92 -0.82 14.04
C TRP A 68 8.48 -2.23 14.44
N SER A 69 7.84 -3.00 13.55
CA SER A 69 7.42 -4.37 13.86
C SER A 69 8.51 -5.42 13.64
N CYS A 70 9.63 -5.04 13.01
CA CYS A 70 10.71 -5.93 12.60
C CYS A 70 10.24 -7.04 11.64
N THR A 71 9.14 -6.83 10.90
CA THR A 71 8.63 -7.82 9.95
C THR A 71 9.63 -8.08 8.83
N GLU A 72 9.77 -9.34 8.45
CA GLU A 72 10.71 -9.79 7.42
C GLU A 72 9.95 -10.26 6.18
N CYS A 73 10.40 -9.77 5.03
CA CYS A 73 9.91 -10.13 3.72
C CYS A 73 11.03 -10.81 2.94
N THR A 74 10.84 -12.07 2.54
CA THR A 74 11.77 -12.85 1.74
C THR A 74 11.21 -13.01 0.34
N LEU A 75 11.98 -12.72 -0.71
CA LEU A 75 11.59 -12.91 -2.10
C LEU A 75 12.25 -14.17 -2.64
N PHE A 76 11.50 -15.12 -3.20
CA PHE A 76 12.02 -16.30 -3.88
C PHE A 76 11.78 -16.13 -5.38
N THR A 77 12.85 -16.09 -6.17
CA THR A 77 12.82 -15.87 -7.62
C THR A 77 14.13 -16.38 -8.22
N ASP A 78 14.35 -16.27 -9.52
CA ASP A 78 15.65 -16.51 -10.15
C ASP A 78 16.51 -15.23 -10.25
N GLN A 79 17.82 -15.38 -10.43
CA GLN A 79 18.77 -14.26 -10.51
C GLN A 79 18.49 -13.32 -11.71
N ALA A 80 18.07 -13.85 -12.86
CA ALA A 80 17.79 -13.03 -14.04
C ALA A 80 16.58 -12.10 -13.80
N THR A 81 15.59 -12.57 -13.05
CA THR A 81 14.48 -11.73 -12.57
C THR A 81 14.95 -10.62 -11.65
N VAL A 82 15.88 -10.89 -10.72
CA VAL A 82 16.41 -9.89 -9.77
C VAL A 82 17.08 -8.72 -10.48
N GLU A 83 17.83 -9.00 -11.54
CA GLU A 83 18.54 -7.98 -12.35
C GLU A 83 17.60 -7.01 -13.08
N ARG A 84 16.33 -7.40 -13.26
CA ARG A 84 15.30 -6.56 -13.90
C ARG A 84 14.46 -5.78 -12.91
N LEU A 85 14.43 -6.17 -11.64
CA LEU A 85 13.59 -5.51 -10.63
C LEU A 85 14.03 -4.05 -10.42
N GLY A 86 13.08 -3.12 -10.55
CA GLY A 86 13.29 -1.68 -10.41
C GLY A 86 13.83 -1.00 -11.68
N MET A 87 14.10 -1.76 -12.74
CA MET A 87 14.74 -1.29 -13.98
C MET A 87 13.81 -1.31 -15.20
N GLU A 88 12.51 -1.55 -14.98
CA GLU A 88 11.50 -1.56 -16.04
C GLU A 88 10.11 -1.23 -15.50
N HIS A 89 9.25 -0.73 -16.38
CA HIS A 89 7.82 -0.62 -16.10
C HIS A 89 7.21 -2.03 -16.07
N ALA A 90 6.47 -2.34 -15.00
CA ALA A 90 6.01 -3.69 -14.76
C ALA A 90 4.60 -3.74 -14.16
N VAL A 91 3.89 -4.83 -14.43
CA VAL A 91 2.69 -5.22 -13.70
C VAL A 91 3.08 -6.28 -12.69
N ILE A 92 2.80 -6.06 -11.42
CA ILE A 92 3.04 -7.04 -10.34
C ILE A 92 1.68 -7.59 -9.93
N ILE A 93 1.43 -8.86 -10.22
CA ILE A 93 0.24 -9.58 -9.81
C ILE A 93 0.54 -10.25 -8.47
N LEU A 94 -0.30 -9.97 -7.49
CA LEU A 94 -0.21 -10.57 -6.16
C LEU A 94 -1.54 -11.25 -5.81
N ASN A 95 -1.47 -12.36 -5.10
CA ASN A 95 -2.62 -12.89 -4.38
C ASN A 95 -3.00 -11.96 -3.20
N HIS A 96 -4.26 -11.97 -2.78
CA HIS A 96 -4.74 -11.10 -1.70
C HIS A 96 -5.41 -11.89 -0.58
N ASN A 97 -4.62 -12.33 0.40
CA ASN A 97 -5.10 -13.13 1.52
C ASN A 97 -5.33 -12.29 2.79
N PHE A 98 -4.48 -11.30 3.05
CA PHE A 98 -4.45 -10.59 4.34
C PHE A 98 -4.44 -9.06 4.18
N GLU A 99 -4.71 -8.37 5.29
CA GLU A 99 -4.78 -6.91 5.33
C GLU A 99 -3.48 -6.24 4.92
N ILE A 100 -2.33 -6.82 5.30
CA ILE A 100 -1.02 -6.17 5.14
C ILE A 100 -0.28 -6.60 3.86
N ASP A 101 -0.90 -7.37 2.97
CA ASP A 101 -0.25 -7.87 1.74
C ASP A 101 0.31 -6.71 0.89
N PHE A 102 -0.41 -5.59 0.85
CA PHE A 102 0.02 -4.39 0.13
C PHE A 102 1.28 -3.76 0.73
N LEU A 103 1.44 -3.82 2.06
CA LEU A 103 2.66 -3.33 2.71
C LEU A 103 3.86 -4.23 2.37
N CYS A 104 3.65 -5.54 2.28
CA CYS A 104 4.70 -6.46 1.84
C CYS A 104 5.13 -6.19 0.40
N GLY A 105 4.17 -5.95 -0.51
CA GLY A 105 4.46 -5.51 -1.88
C GLY A 105 5.21 -4.17 -1.92
N TRP A 106 4.82 -3.20 -1.10
CA TRP A 106 5.53 -1.91 -0.97
C TRP A 106 6.92 -2.04 -0.37
N THR A 107 7.16 -3.00 0.53
CA THR A 107 8.53 -3.31 0.99
C THR A 107 9.40 -3.72 -0.20
N VAL A 108 8.92 -4.56 -1.12
CA VAL A 108 9.70 -4.89 -2.33
C VAL A 108 9.91 -3.65 -3.20
N CYS A 109 8.88 -2.82 -3.38
CA CYS A 109 9.00 -1.55 -4.12
C CYS A 109 10.05 -0.62 -3.49
N GLU A 110 10.12 -0.55 -2.16
CA GLU A 110 11.13 0.23 -1.43
C GLU A 110 12.53 -0.28 -1.77
N ARG A 111 12.75 -1.59 -1.70
CA ARG A 111 14.04 -2.24 -1.95
C ARG A 111 14.60 -1.91 -3.33
N TYR A 112 13.73 -1.83 -4.33
CA TYR A 112 14.09 -1.57 -5.73
C TYR A 112 13.86 -0.13 -6.19
N GLY A 113 13.59 0.81 -5.26
CA GLY A 113 13.58 2.24 -5.57
C GLY A 113 12.31 2.77 -6.25
N VAL A 114 11.25 1.97 -6.35
CA VAL A 114 10.02 2.30 -7.09
C VAL A 114 8.82 2.55 -6.19
N LEU A 115 9.00 2.67 -4.87
CA LEU A 115 7.89 2.90 -3.92
C LEU A 115 7.06 4.15 -4.26
N GLY A 116 7.71 5.27 -4.58
CA GLY A 116 7.02 6.54 -4.89
C GLY A 116 6.32 6.54 -6.26
N SER A 117 6.75 5.70 -7.19
CA SER A 117 6.17 5.50 -8.52
C SER A 117 5.26 4.28 -8.60
N SER A 118 5.10 3.54 -7.49
CA SER A 118 4.19 2.41 -7.41
C SER A 118 2.74 2.86 -7.63
N LYS A 119 2.00 2.05 -8.36
CA LYS A 119 0.62 2.31 -8.77
C LYS A 119 -0.25 1.17 -8.29
N VAL A 120 -1.49 1.49 -7.95
CA VAL A 120 -2.55 0.54 -7.63
C VAL A 120 -3.75 0.84 -8.52
N LEU A 121 -4.73 -0.07 -8.59
CA LEU A 121 -6.01 0.20 -9.25
C LEU A 121 -7.14 0.27 -8.21
N PRO A 122 -7.26 1.41 -7.50
CA PRO A 122 -8.25 1.56 -6.44
C PRO A 122 -9.66 1.73 -6.99
N LYS A 123 -10.65 1.39 -6.17
CA LYS A 123 -12.05 1.76 -6.41
C LYS A 123 -12.21 3.28 -6.40
N LYS A 124 -13.07 3.83 -7.27
CA LYS A 124 -13.31 5.29 -7.37
C LYS A 124 -13.69 5.94 -6.05
N GLU A 125 -14.41 5.23 -5.18
CA GLU A 125 -14.80 5.69 -3.85
C GLU A 125 -13.59 6.03 -2.97
N LEU A 126 -12.42 5.41 -3.21
CA LEU A 126 -11.21 5.69 -2.45
C LEU A 126 -10.56 7.04 -2.79
N LEU A 127 -10.98 7.71 -3.88
CA LEU A 127 -10.55 9.08 -4.19
C LEU A 127 -10.90 10.06 -3.06
N TYR A 128 -11.99 9.79 -2.34
CA TYR A 128 -12.47 10.65 -1.24
C TYR A 128 -11.79 10.38 0.10
N VAL A 129 -10.93 9.36 0.18
CA VAL A 129 -10.14 9.09 1.39
C VAL A 129 -9.02 10.15 1.45
N PRO A 130 -9.03 11.04 2.44
CA PRO A 130 -7.98 12.06 2.58
C PRO A 130 -6.61 11.41 2.69
N LEU A 131 -5.56 12.15 2.34
CA LEU A 131 -4.17 11.68 2.32
C LEU A 131 -3.90 10.69 1.19
N ILE A 132 -4.53 9.53 1.25
CA ILE A 132 -4.22 8.39 0.37
C ILE A 132 -4.84 8.61 -1.02
N GLY A 133 -6.15 8.86 -1.07
CA GLY A 133 -6.87 9.07 -2.33
C GLY A 133 -6.38 10.29 -3.10
N TRP A 134 -6.05 11.36 -2.39
CA TRP A 134 -5.51 12.59 -2.99
C TRP A 134 -4.10 12.37 -3.53
N THR A 135 -3.22 11.67 -2.79
CA THR A 135 -1.89 11.29 -3.30
C THR A 135 -2.02 10.45 -4.57
N TRP A 136 -2.94 9.50 -4.61
CA TRP A 136 -3.19 8.70 -5.81
C TRP A 136 -3.66 9.54 -7.00
N TYR A 137 -4.53 10.52 -6.76
CA TYR A 137 -4.94 11.48 -7.80
C TYR A 137 -3.73 12.23 -8.38
N PHE A 138 -2.87 12.79 -7.52
CA PHE A 138 -1.69 13.53 -7.97
C PHE A 138 -0.65 12.64 -8.67
N LEU A 139 -0.61 11.36 -8.35
CA LEU A 139 0.17 10.34 -9.05
C LEU A 139 -0.45 9.89 -10.38
N GLU A 140 -1.56 10.48 -10.83
CA GLU A 140 -2.27 10.08 -12.04
C GLU A 140 -2.67 8.59 -12.04
N ILE A 141 -2.97 8.03 -10.85
CA ILE A 141 -3.45 6.66 -10.71
C ILE A 141 -4.88 6.56 -11.27
N MET A 142 -5.13 5.50 -12.04
CA MET A 142 -6.45 5.21 -12.58
C MET A 142 -7.38 4.61 -11.53
N PHE A 143 -8.56 5.19 -11.39
CA PHE A 143 -9.60 4.69 -10.48
C PHE A 143 -10.63 3.88 -11.24
N CYS A 144 -10.88 2.63 -10.81
CA CYS A 144 -11.85 1.76 -11.47
C CYS A 144 -13.28 2.20 -11.16
N LYS A 145 -14.05 2.55 -12.19
CA LYS A 145 -15.52 2.54 -12.15
C LYS A 145 -15.98 1.08 -12.27
N ARG A 146 -17.20 0.74 -11.82
CA ARG A 146 -17.74 -0.64 -11.86
C ARG A 146 -17.74 -1.29 -13.26
N LYS A 147 -17.53 -0.51 -14.32
CA LYS A 147 -17.19 -0.97 -15.68
C LYS A 147 -15.76 -0.54 -15.98
N TRP A 148 -14.93 -1.51 -16.37
CA TRP A 148 -13.54 -1.31 -16.76
C TRP A 148 -13.51 -0.59 -18.12
N GLU A 149 -13.35 0.74 -18.12
CA GLU A 149 -13.21 1.54 -19.34
C GLU A 149 -11.72 1.59 -19.73
N GLU A 150 -11.41 1.30 -21.00
CA GLU A 150 -10.07 1.10 -21.59
C GLU A 150 -9.20 2.38 -21.66
N THR A 151 -9.69 3.51 -21.15
CA THR A 151 -9.09 4.82 -21.43
C THR A 151 -8.24 5.33 -20.26
N GLY A 152 -6.92 5.52 -20.47
CA GLY A 152 -6.11 6.35 -19.58
C GLY A 152 -4.62 6.02 -19.48
N THR A 153 -4.21 4.80 -19.82
CA THR A 153 -2.81 4.34 -19.69
C THR A 153 -1.87 4.92 -20.73
N GLU A 154 -2.35 5.27 -21.92
CA GLU A 154 -1.56 5.99 -22.94
C GLU A 154 -0.92 7.25 -22.36
N ARG A 155 -1.60 7.91 -21.41
CA ARG A 155 -1.09 9.11 -20.74
C ARG A 155 0.11 8.83 -19.85
N LEU A 156 0.38 7.58 -19.49
CA LEU A 156 1.48 7.13 -18.64
C LEU A 156 2.65 6.53 -19.44
N SER A 157 2.52 6.45 -20.77
CA SER A 157 3.62 5.99 -21.65
C SER A 157 4.89 6.84 -21.53
N ASP A 158 4.74 8.14 -21.27
CA ASP A 158 5.80 9.12 -21.08
C ASP A 158 6.16 9.34 -19.59
N TYR A 159 5.82 8.41 -18.69
CA TYR A 159 6.09 8.61 -17.25
C TYR A 159 7.60 8.51 -16.95
N PRO A 160 8.19 9.47 -16.21
CA PRO A 160 9.66 9.60 -16.11
C PRO A 160 10.34 8.62 -15.15
N GLU A 161 9.57 7.88 -14.37
CA GLU A 161 10.05 6.95 -13.33
C GLU A 161 9.47 5.56 -13.63
N TYR A 162 10.25 4.50 -13.43
CA TYR A 162 9.74 3.13 -13.61
C TYR A 162 8.54 2.89 -12.70
N MET A 163 7.43 2.46 -13.30
CA MET A 163 6.15 2.27 -12.62
C MET A 163 5.90 0.79 -12.40
N TRP A 164 5.56 0.43 -11.18
CA TRP A 164 5.08 -0.90 -10.83
C TRP A 164 3.59 -0.84 -10.49
N PHE A 165 2.76 -1.53 -11.26
CA PHE A 165 1.33 -1.64 -11.00
C PHE A 165 1.07 -2.88 -10.13
N LEU A 166 0.77 -2.67 -8.85
CA LEU A 166 0.45 -3.74 -7.91
C LEU A 166 -1.03 -4.09 -8.05
N LEU A 167 -1.30 -5.28 -8.58
CA LEU A 167 -2.64 -5.75 -8.90
C LEU A 167 -2.99 -6.98 -8.09
N TYR A 168 -4.17 -6.93 -7.47
CA TYR A 168 -4.81 -8.06 -6.83
C TYR A 168 -5.95 -8.53 -7.72
N CYS A 169 -5.62 -9.39 -8.69
CA CYS A 169 -6.56 -9.83 -9.72
C CYS A 169 -7.76 -10.62 -9.14
N GLU A 170 -7.65 -11.13 -7.91
CA GLU A 170 -8.76 -11.74 -7.16
C GLU A 170 -9.89 -10.76 -6.83
N GLY A 171 -9.62 -9.45 -6.79
CA GLY A 171 -10.60 -8.38 -6.55
C GLY A 171 -11.19 -8.31 -5.15
N THR A 172 -10.97 -9.33 -4.30
CA THR A 172 -11.38 -9.40 -2.90
C THR A 172 -10.40 -10.24 -2.09
N ARG A 173 -10.31 -9.99 -0.77
CA ARG A 173 -9.54 -10.84 0.15
C ARG A 173 -10.03 -12.29 0.11
N PHE A 174 -9.12 -13.25 0.15
CA PHE A 174 -9.44 -14.68 0.20
C PHE A 174 -10.28 -15.00 1.44
N ILE A 175 -11.52 -15.33 1.20
CA ILE A 175 -12.45 -15.96 2.13
C ILE A 175 -13.06 -17.09 1.31
N GLU A 176 -13.13 -18.31 1.84
CA GLU A 176 -13.54 -19.49 1.07
C GLU A 176 -14.85 -19.28 0.30
N THR A 177 -15.83 -18.62 0.92
CA THR A 177 -17.10 -18.24 0.27
C THR A 177 -16.92 -17.23 -0.87
N LYS A 178 -16.05 -16.22 -0.70
CA LYS A 178 -15.73 -15.24 -1.75
C LYS A 178 -14.87 -15.82 -2.86
N HIS A 179 -14.03 -16.81 -2.54
CA HIS A 179 -13.22 -17.54 -3.52
C HIS A 179 -14.10 -18.38 -4.44
N CYS A 180 -15.08 -19.10 -3.89
CA CYS A 180 -16.06 -19.83 -4.70
C CYS A 180 -16.83 -18.89 -5.63
N VAL A 181 -17.31 -17.75 -5.11
CA VAL A 181 -17.98 -16.73 -5.94
C VAL A 181 -17.03 -16.12 -6.97
N SER A 182 -15.77 -15.86 -6.62
CA SER A 182 -14.76 -15.34 -7.54
C SER A 182 -14.45 -16.33 -8.66
N LYS A 183 -14.32 -17.62 -8.35
CA LYS A 183 -14.17 -18.71 -9.32
C LYS A 183 -15.38 -18.82 -10.25
N GLU A 184 -16.60 -18.75 -9.72
CA GLU A 184 -17.83 -18.76 -10.52
C GLU A 184 -17.92 -17.55 -11.45
N VAL A 185 -17.56 -16.36 -10.96
CA VAL A 185 -17.52 -15.13 -11.76
C VAL A 185 -16.41 -15.22 -12.82
N ALA A 186 -15.24 -15.77 -12.48
CA ALA A 186 -14.13 -15.96 -13.40
C ALA A 186 -14.47 -16.97 -14.51
N ALA A 187 -15.13 -18.07 -14.16
CA ALA A 187 -15.61 -19.06 -15.12
C ALA A 187 -16.70 -18.51 -16.06
N ALA A 188 -17.55 -17.61 -15.55
CA ALA A 188 -18.65 -17.03 -16.33
C ALA A 188 -18.26 -15.80 -17.17
N LYS A 189 -17.23 -15.04 -16.76
CA LYS A 189 -16.89 -13.73 -17.35
C LYS A 189 -15.42 -13.57 -17.74
N GLY A 190 -14.59 -14.60 -17.62
CA GLY A 190 -13.13 -14.51 -17.78
C GLY A 190 -12.45 -13.89 -16.55
N LEU A 191 -11.14 -13.58 -16.65
CA LEU A 191 -10.36 -12.87 -15.63
C LEU A 191 -10.22 -11.38 -15.99
N PRO A 192 -11.28 -10.55 -15.85
CA PRO A 192 -11.32 -9.20 -16.40
C PRO A 192 -10.24 -8.27 -15.84
N GLY A 193 -9.75 -8.49 -14.60
CA GLY A 193 -8.72 -7.64 -14.00
C GLY A 193 -7.35 -7.79 -14.68
N PHE A 194 -6.94 -9.03 -15.00
CA PHE A 194 -5.66 -9.30 -15.65
C PHE A 194 -5.70 -8.93 -17.13
N THR A 195 -6.73 -9.35 -17.86
CA THR A 195 -6.83 -9.07 -19.30
C THR A 195 -6.98 -7.58 -19.60
N VAL A 196 -7.70 -6.82 -18.77
CA VAL A 196 -7.77 -5.36 -18.91
C VAL A 196 -6.46 -4.70 -18.55
N ALA A 197 -5.81 -5.07 -17.44
CA ALA A 197 -4.52 -4.47 -17.09
C ALA A 197 -3.45 -4.78 -18.13
N ALA A 198 -3.38 -6.03 -18.61
CA ALA A 198 -2.46 -6.45 -19.67
C ALA A 198 -2.76 -5.73 -21.00
N LYS A 199 -4.03 -5.57 -21.39
CA LYS A 199 -4.42 -4.81 -22.59
C LYS A 199 -4.11 -3.32 -22.46
N CYS A 200 -4.49 -2.70 -21.34
CA CYS A 200 -4.30 -1.26 -21.12
C CYS A 200 -2.82 -0.89 -21.01
N LEU A 201 -1.98 -1.75 -20.43
CA LEU A 201 -0.57 -1.44 -20.21
C LEU A 201 0.35 -1.94 -21.33
N ARG A 202 -0.19 -2.62 -22.35
CA ARG A 202 0.57 -3.08 -23.52
C ARG A 202 1.17 -1.87 -24.25
N GLY A 203 2.48 -1.89 -24.47
CA GLY A 203 3.25 -0.78 -25.03
C GLY A 203 3.81 0.21 -24.00
N THR A 204 3.40 0.13 -22.72
CA THR A 204 3.97 0.93 -21.61
C THR A 204 4.77 0.07 -20.63
N VAL A 205 4.34 -1.16 -20.35
CA VAL A 205 5.07 -2.10 -19.47
C VAL A 205 5.86 -3.13 -20.27
N ALA A 206 7.04 -3.50 -19.76
CA ALA A 206 7.93 -4.48 -20.39
C ALA A 206 7.64 -5.92 -19.93
N ALA A 207 7.16 -6.09 -18.70
CA ALA A 207 6.96 -7.42 -18.11
C ALA A 207 5.80 -7.47 -17.10
N VAL A 208 5.33 -8.69 -16.88
CA VAL A 208 4.43 -9.06 -15.79
C VAL A 208 5.21 -9.90 -14.79
N TYR A 209 5.06 -9.59 -13.51
CA TYR A 209 5.60 -10.38 -12.42
C TYR A 209 4.45 -11.05 -11.69
N ASP A 210 4.47 -12.37 -11.61
CA ASP A 210 3.54 -13.15 -10.79
C ASP A 210 4.18 -13.42 -9.43
N VAL A 211 3.57 -12.92 -8.35
CA VAL A 211 4.10 -13.00 -7.00
C VAL A 211 3.07 -13.66 -6.09
N THR A 212 3.41 -14.85 -5.59
CA THR A 212 2.62 -15.50 -4.54
C THR A 212 3.19 -15.15 -3.17
N LEU A 213 2.41 -14.48 -2.33
CA LEU A 213 2.73 -14.10 -0.97
C LEU A 213 2.08 -15.07 0.02
N ASN A 214 2.87 -15.56 0.98
CA ASN A 214 2.37 -16.31 2.13
C ASN A 214 3.02 -15.85 3.44
N PHE A 215 2.30 -15.98 4.56
CA PHE A 215 2.83 -15.73 5.90
C PHE A 215 3.19 -17.04 6.59
N ARG A 216 4.36 -17.07 7.23
CA ARG A 216 4.81 -18.25 7.97
C ARG A 216 3.97 -18.48 9.22
N GLY A 217 3.77 -19.75 9.56
CA GLY A 217 3.13 -20.17 10.81
C GLY A 217 1.63 -19.88 10.88
N ASN A 218 0.93 -19.80 9.74
CA ASN A 218 -0.52 -19.63 9.63
C ASN A 218 -1.07 -18.46 10.48
N LYS A 219 -0.30 -17.38 10.58
CA LYS A 219 -0.68 -16.18 11.33
C LYS A 219 -1.63 -15.34 10.48
N ASN A 220 -2.58 -14.67 11.14
CA ASN A 220 -3.39 -13.61 10.55
C ASN A 220 -2.73 -12.25 10.83
N PRO A 221 -1.95 -11.69 9.89
CA PRO A 221 -1.33 -10.40 10.09
C PRO A 221 -2.33 -9.26 9.91
N SER A 222 -2.14 -8.20 10.68
CA SER A 222 -2.99 -7.01 10.65
C SER A 222 -2.17 -5.75 10.86
N LEU A 223 -2.68 -4.62 10.39
CA LEU A 223 -2.05 -3.30 10.59
C LEU A 223 -1.92 -2.98 12.09
N LEU A 224 -2.95 -3.33 12.86
CA LEU A 224 -2.93 -3.17 14.31
C LEU A 224 -1.82 -4.01 14.95
N GLY A 225 -1.62 -5.25 14.48
CA GLY A 225 -0.53 -6.11 14.93
C GLY A 225 0.85 -5.48 14.71
N ILE A 226 1.09 -4.91 13.53
CA ILE A 226 2.32 -4.17 13.22
C ILE A 226 2.50 -2.99 14.18
N LEU A 227 1.43 -2.22 14.43
CA LEU A 227 1.46 -1.06 15.33
C LEU A 227 1.82 -1.46 16.77
N TYR A 228 1.31 -2.59 17.26
CA TYR A 228 1.71 -3.19 18.54
C TYR A 228 3.11 -3.83 18.52
N GLY A 229 3.84 -3.76 17.40
CA GLY A 229 5.19 -4.30 17.27
C GLY A 229 5.25 -5.80 17.03
N LYS A 230 4.15 -6.44 16.62
CA LYS A 230 4.13 -7.88 16.32
C LYS A 230 4.90 -8.16 15.03
N LYS A 231 5.97 -8.95 15.16
CA LYS A 231 6.77 -9.42 14.02
C LYS A 231 6.01 -10.47 13.22
N TYR A 232 6.01 -10.28 11.90
CA TYR A 232 5.59 -11.29 10.94
C TYR A 232 6.76 -11.70 10.05
N GLU A 233 6.60 -12.83 9.37
CA GLU A 233 7.54 -13.34 8.39
C GLU A 233 6.75 -13.76 7.17
N THR A 234 7.10 -13.19 6.02
CA THR A 234 6.44 -13.49 4.76
C THR A 234 7.44 -13.94 3.71
N ASP A 235 7.00 -14.93 2.95
CA ASP A 235 7.68 -15.47 1.79
C ASP A 235 6.87 -15.08 0.55
N MET A 236 7.52 -14.35 -0.35
CA MET A 236 6.99 -13.92 -1.64
C MET A 236 7.70 -14.69 -2.73
N CYS A 237 6.99 -15.51 -3.49
CA CYS A 237 7.55 -16.28 -4.60
C CYS A 237 7.23 -15.57 -5.91
N GLY A 238 8.19 -14.81 -6.44
CA GLY A 238 8.07 -14.06 -7.71
C GLY A 238 8.47 -14.87 -8.93
N ARG A 239 7.95 -14.50 -10.10
CA ARG A 239 8.40 -14.92 -11.44
C ARG A 239 8.20 -13.76 -12.40
N ARG A 240 9.10 -13.58 -13.35
CA ARG A 240 8.99 -12.56 -14.39
C ARG A 240 8.61 -13.18 -15.72
N PHE A 241 7.71 -12.51 -16.43
CA PHE A 241 7.25 -12.87 -17.77
C PHE A 241 7.36 -11.65 -18.69
N PRO A 242 8.23 -11.67 -19.70
CA PRO A 242 8.22 -10.66 -20.76
C PRO A 242 6.82 -10.57 -21.37
N LEU A 243 6.32 -9.34 -21.57
CA LEU A 243 4.94 -9.16 -22.03
C LEU A 243 4.71 -9.76 -23.44
N GLU A 244 5.76 -9.81 -24.25
CA GLU A 244 5.79 -10.41 -25.59
C GLU A 244 5.49 -11.92 -25.57
N GLU A 245 5.81 -12.60 -24.47
CA GLU A 245 5.59 -14.05 -24.30
C GLU A 245 4.19 -14.37 -23.76
N ILE A 246 3.40 -13.36 -23.37
CA ILE A 246 2.06 -13.57 -22.81
C ILE A 246 1.03 -13.67 -23.96
N PRO A 247 0.39 -14.83 -24.13
CA PRO A 247 -0.62 -15.02 -25.18
C PRO A 247 -1.80 -14.06 -24.99
N LEU A 248 -2.33 -13.55 -26.10
CA LEU A 248 -3.51 -12.68 -26.11
C LEU A 248 -4.83 -13.45 -25.94
N ASP A 249 -4.82 -14.74 -26.29
CA ASP A 249 -5.98 -15.61 -26.19
C ASP A 249 -6.16 -16.12 -24.75
N GLU A 250 -7.37 -15.95 -24.19
CA GLU A 250 -7.66 -16.30 -22.80
C GLU A 250 -7.49 -17.79 -22.49
N LYS A 251 -7.65 -18.69 -23.49
CA LYS A 251 -7.47 -20.13 -23.29
C LYS A 251 -6.00 -20.52 -23.33
N GLU A 252 -5.21 -19.90 -24.20
CA GLU A 252 -3.74 -20.10 -24.25
C GLU A 252 -3.05 -19.55 -23.00
N ALA A 253 -3.49 -18.40 -22.48
CA ALA A 253 -2.98 -17.83 -21.23
C ALA A 253 -3.23 -18.75 -20.02
N ALA A 254 -4.39 -19.44 -19.98
CA ALA A 254 -4.71 -20.39 -18.92
C ALA A 254 -3.84 -21.66 -18.96
N GLN A 255 -3.56 -22.19 -20.16
CA GLN A 255 -2.68 -23.36 -20.32
C GLN A 255 -1.21 -23.03 -20.05
N TRP A 256 -0.78 -21.83 -20.43
CA TRP A 256 0.55 -21.28 -20.11
C TRP A 256 0.78 -21.17 -18.61
N LEU A 257 -0.23 -20.73 -17.85
CA LEU A 257 -0.18 -20.62 -16.38
C LEU A 257 0.12 -21.95 -15.66
N HIS A 258 -0.35 -23.09 -16.21
CA HIS A 258 -0.19 -24.40 -15.59
C HIS A 258 1.22 -25.00 -15.74
N LYS A 259 2.00 -24.57 -16.73
CA LYS A 259 3.32 -25.16 -17.06
C LYS A 259 4.47 -24.57 -16.21
N LEU A 260 4.20 -23.52 -15.43
CA LEU A 260 5.23 -22.62 -14.89
C LEU A 260 5.81 -22.98 -13.51
N TYR A 261 5.60 -24.20 -13.02
CA TYR A 261 6.15 -24.63 -11.73
C TYR A 261 7.52 -25.30 -11.89
N GLN A 262 8.58 -24.52 -11.65
CA GLN A 262 9.95 -25.01 -11.43
C GLN A 262 10.58 -24.33 -10.21
N GLU A 263 11.73 -24.87 -9.79
CA GLU A 263 12.51 -24.52 -8.60
C GLU A 263 12.94 -23.04 -8.59
N LYS A 264 13.11 -22.46 -7.39
CA LYS A 264 13.40 -21.03 -7.19
C LYS A 264 14.46 -20.85 -6.11
N ASP A 265 15.26 -19.80 -6.25
CA ASP A 265 16.26 -19.41 -5.26
C ASP A 265 15.71 -18.38 -4.27
N GLN A 266 16.31 -18.34 -3.09
CA GLN A 266 15.93 -17.42 -2.02
C GLN A 266 16.74 -16.12 -2.08
N PHE A 267 16.04 -14.99 -2.18
CA PHE A 267 16.59 -13.63 -2.17
C PHE A 267 16.04 -12.81 -0.99
N LYS A 268 16.95 -12.22 -0.22
CA LYS A 268 16.59 -11.27 0.86
C LYS A 268 17.21 -9.90 0.58
N PRO A 269 16.54 -9.03 -0.20
CA PRO A 269 17.09 -7.71 -0.51
C PRO A 269 17.20 -6.85 0.76
N ALA A 270 18.29 -6.09 0.85
CA ALA A 270 18.68 -5.40 2.08
C ALA A 270 17.78 -4.19 2.43
N ARG A 271 17.50 -4.07 3.73
CA ARG A 271 17.38 -2.82 4.52
C ARG A 271 17.71 -1.50 3.80
N ARG A 272 16.76 -0.75 3.22
CA ARG A 272 17.05 0.67 2.89
C ARG A 272 16.78 1.54 4.12
N PRO A 273 17.73 2.39 4.56
CA PRO A 273 17.56 3.20 5.78
C PRO A 273 16.61 4.40 5.57
N TRP A 274 16.30 4.74 4.32
CA TRP A 274 15.57 5.94 3.95
C TRP A 274 14.17 6.05 4.54
N THR A 275 13.46 4.92 4.69
CA THR A 275 12.13 4.91 5.31
C THR A 275 12.18 5.31 6.79
N LEU A 276 13.19 4.82 7.52
CA LEU A 276 13.44 5.20 8.90
C LEU A 276 13.86 6.68 8.99
N LEU A 277 14.83 7.10 8.18
CA LEU A 277 15.31 8.49 8.18
C LEU A 277 14.20 9.48 7.87
N CYS A 278 13.38 9.20 6.84
CA CYS A 278 12.25 10.04 6.46
C CYS A 278 11.24 10.18 7.61
N PHE A 279 10.90 9.07 8.27
CA PHE A 279 10.01 9.11 9.43
C PHE A 279 10.62 9.91 10.59
N LEU A 280 11.90 9.71 10.92
CA LEU A 280 12.58 10.43 11.99
C LEU A 280 12.67 11.94 11.70
N SER A 281 12.85 12.34 10.44
CA SER A 281 12.80 13.74 10.02
C SER A 281 11.42 14.35 10.28
N TRP A 282 10.35 13.69 9.82
CA TRP A 282 8.98 14.15 10.07
C TRP A 282 8.63 14.16 11.56
N ALA A 283 9.00 13.12 12.29
CA ALA A 283 8.78 13.02 13.72
C ALA A 283 9.47 14.17 14.47
N THR A 284 10.73 14.48 14.13
CA THR A 284 11.43 15.62 14.73
C THR A 284 10.70 16.94 14.43
N ILE A 285 10.41 17.21 13.16
CA ILE A 285 9.77 18.48 12.74
C ILE A 285 8.40 18.69 13.40
N LEU A 286 7.60 17.62 13.52
CA LEU A 286 6.21 17.71 13.98
C LEU A 286 6.07 17.54 15.49
N LEU A 287 6.89 16.68 16.11
CA LEU A 287 6.78 16.40 17.54
C LEU A 287 7.53 17.41 18.40
N SER A 288 8.61 18.03 17.91
CA SER A 288 9.33 19.08 18.67
C SER A 288 8.41 20.25 19.08
N PRO A 289 7.70 20.95 18.17
CA PRO A 289 6.79 22.02 18.56
C PRO A 289 5.60 21.52 19.39
N LEU A 290 5.12 20.30 19.12
CA LEU A 290 4.06 19.68 19.90
C LEU A 290 4.50 19.49 21.36
N PHE A 291 5.69 18.92 21.59
CA PHE A 291 6.22 18.75 22.94
C PHE A 291 6.53 20.08 23.62
N SER A 292 7.08 21.07 22.90
CA SER A 292 7.26 22.42 23.45
C SER A 292 5.93 23.04 23.88
N PHE A 293 4.87 22.88 23.09
CA PHE A 293 3.53 23.34 23.45
C PHE A 293 2.99 22.63 24.70
N VAL A 294 3.08 21.29 24.74
CA VAL A 294 2.61 20.50 25.89
C VAL A 294 3.37 20.89 27.17
N LEU A 295 4.70 20.98 27.09
CA LEU A 295 5.53 21.42 28.22
C LEU A 295 5.16 22.85 28.65
N GLY A 296 4.90 23.76 27.71
CA GLY A 296 4.43 25.11 28.01
C GLY A 296 3.08 25.13 28.76
N VAL A 297 2.13 24.26 28.37
CA VAL A 297 0.84 24.13 29.08
C VAL A 297 1.06 23.72 30.52
N PHE A 298 1.89 22.71 30.79
CA PHE A 298 2.16 22.27 32.16
C PHE A 298 3.02 23.27 32.96
N ALA A 299 4.03 23.86 32.31
CA ALA A 299 4.89 24.88 32.92
C ALA A 299 4.15 26.18 33.25
N SER A 300 3.02 26.46 32.59
CA SER A 300 2.17 27.61 32.91
C SER A 300 1.62 27.58 34.35
N GLY A 301 1.56 26.40 34.97
CA GLY A 301 0.95 26.22 36.29
C GLY A 301 -0.56 26.50 36.36
N SER A 302 -1.19 26.85 35.23
CA SER A 302 -2.60 27.21 35.15
C SER A 302 -3.48 25.95 35.19
N PRO A 303 -4.27 25.73 36.26
CA PRO A 303 -5.14 24.57 36.34
C PRO A 303 -6.16 24.53 35.19
N PHE A 304 -6.63 25.70 34.75
CA PHE A 304 -7.57 25.80 33.64
C PHE A 304 -6.98 25.30 32.32
N LEU A 305 -5.76 25.71 31.96
CA LEU A 305 -5.10 25.28 30.72
C LEU A 305 -4.78 23.77 30.76
N ILE A 306 -4.30 23.28 31.90
CA ILE A 306 -3.97 21.87 32.09
C ILE A 306 -5.23 21.00 31.99
N LEU A 307 -6.31 21.36 32.68
CA LEU A 307 -7.57 20.61 32.64
C LEU A 307 -8.21 20.63 31.24
N THR A 308 -8.16 21.77 30.55
CA THR A 308 -8.65 21.89 29.18
C THR A 308 -7.85 21.00 28.22
N PHE A 309 -6.52 21.01 28.34
CA PHE A 309 -5.64 20.15 27.53
C PHE A 309 -5.88 18.66 27.81
N LEU A 310 -5.94 18.25 29.08
CA LEU A 310 -6.22 16.87 29.46
C LEU A 310 -7.61 16.42 29.00
N GLY A 311 -8.61 17.29 29.10
CA GLY A 311 -9.95 17.04 28.57
C GLY A 311 -9.96 16.84 27.06
N PHE A 312 -9.26 17.69 26.31
CA PHE A 312 -9.10 17.55 24.86
C PHE A 312 -8.41 16.25 24.47
N VAL A 313 -7.27 15.92 25.10
CA VAL A 313 -6.54 14.66 24.85
C VAL A 313 -7.41 13.45 25.21
N GLY A 314 -8.15 13.50 26.31
CA GLY A 314 -9.09 12.48 26.73
C GLY A 314 -10.21 12.25 25.71
N ALA A 315 -10.83 13.33 25.21
CA ALA A 315 -11.87 13.28 24.19
C ALA A 315 -11.35 12.74 22.86
N ALA A 316 -10.17 13.21 22.41
CA ALA A 316 -9.53 12.72 21.19
C ALA A 316 -9.18 11.23 21.29
N SER A 317 -8.61 10.80 22.42
CA SER A 317 -8.30 9.40 22.72
C SER A 317 -9.56 8.52 22.67
N PHE A 318 -10.66 8.98 23.28
CA PHE A 318 -11.94 8.28 23.27
C PHE A 318 -12.52 8.17 21.84
N GLY A 319 -12.50 9.27 21.09
CA GLY A 319 -12.98 9.31 19.70
C GLY A 319 -12.22 8.35 18.79
N VAL A 320 -10.88 8.35 18.86
CA VAL A 320 -10.04 7.44 18.07
C VAL A 320 -10.31 5.98 18.44
N ARG A 321 -10.43 5.64 19.73
CA ARG A 321 -10.76 4.27 20.15
C ARG A 321 -12.13 3.82 19.65
N ARG A 322 -13.13 4.71 19.66
CA ARG A 322 -14.46 4.45 19.07
C ARG A 322 -14.38 4.20 17.57
N LEU A 323 -13.60 4.99 16.84
CA LEU A 323 -13.41 4.82 15.39
C LEU A 323 -12.74 3.48 15.05
N ILE A 324 -11.72 3.09 15.82
CA ILE A 324 -11.05 1.78 15.64
C ILE A 324 -12.05 0.63 15.86
N GLY A 325 -12.89 0.69 16.90
CA GLY A 325 -13.92 -0.32 17.15
C GLY A 325 -14.99 -0.42 16.04
N VAL A 326 -15.22 0.65 15.26
CA VAL A 326 -16.12 0.61 14.09
C VAL A 326 -15.46 -0.03 12.87
N THR A 327 -14.13 -0.11 12.84
CA THR A 327 -13.34 -0.69 11.73
C THR A 327 -13.00 -2.18 11.92
N GLU A 328 -13.33 -2.79 13.06
CA GLU A 328 -13.17 -4.23 13.28
C GLU A 328 -14.16 -5.05 12.44
N ILE A 329 -13.67 -5.47 11.26
CA ILE A 329 -13.89 -6.68 10.44
C ILE A 329 -15.31 -7.24 10.18
N GLU A 330 -16.37 -6.96 10.93
CA GLU A 330 -17.71 -7.52 10.63
C GLU A 330 -18.43 -6.88 9.44
N LYS A 331 -17.90 -5.79 8.86
CA LYS A 331 -18.50 -5.09 7.70
C LYS A 331 -17.60 -5.06 6.47
N GLY A 332 -17.00 -6.19 6.14
CA GLY A 332 -16.34 -6.36 4.85
C GLY A 332 -17.33 -6.21 3.68
N SER A 333 -16.89 -5.54 2.60
CA SER A 333 -17.65 -5.37 1.34
C SER A 333 -18.47 -6.60 0.94
N SER A 334 -19.79 -6.42 0.75
CA SER A 334 -20.81 -7.42 0.38
C SER A 334 -20.73 -7.91 -1.07
N TYR A 335 -19.67 -7.55 -1.79
CA TYR A 335 -19.50 -7.89 -3.20
C TYR A 335 -19.61 -9.40 -3.43
N GLY A 336 -20.59 -9.79 -4.25
CA GLY A 336 -20.84 -11.18 -4.63
C GLY A 336 -21.72 -11.98 -3.67
N ASN A 337 -22.05 -11.48 -2.48
CA ASN A 337 -22.81 -12.27 -1.52
C ASN A 337 -24.33 -12.15 -1.78
N LYS A 338 -24.92 -13.14 -2.46
CA LYS A 338 -26.36 -13.19 -2.74
C LYS A 338 -27.21 -13.23 -1.46
N GLU A 339 -26.66 -13.68 -0.33
CA GLU A 339 -27.40 -13.71 0.94
C GLU A 339 -27.68 -12.32 1.52
N PHE A 340 -26.82 -11.32 1.25
CA PHE A 340 -27.04 -9.95 1.72
C PHE A 340 -28.20 -9.26 0.98
N LYS A 341 -28.54 -9.71 -0.24
CA LYS A 341 -29.67 -9.16 -1.01
C LYS A 341 -31.04 -9.65 -0.53
N LYS A 342 -31.11 -10.61 0.40
CA LYS A 342 -32.36 -11.12 0.97
C LYS A 342 -32.76 -10.45 2.30
N LYS A 343 -31.96 -9.51 2.81
CA LYS A 343 -32.18 -8.84 4.09
C LYS A 343 -32.31 -7.31 4.00
N GLU A 344 -32.49 -6.75 2.81
CA GLU A 344 -32.98 -5.37 2.62
C GLU A 344 -34.46 -5.38 2.25
#